data_AF-A0A9D7W5F3-F1
#
_entry.id   AF-A0A9D7W5F3-F1
#
_cell.length_a   1.000
_cell.length_b   1.000
_cell.length_c   1.000
_cell.angle_alpha   90.00
_cell.angle_beta   90.00
_cell.angle_gamma   90.00
#
_symmetry.space_group_name_H-M   'P 1'
#
loop_
_entity.id
_entity.type
_entity.pdbx_description
1 polymer ?
#
loop_
_entity_poly.entity_id
_entity_poly.type
_entity_poly.pdbx_seq_one_letter_code
_entity_poly.pdbx_strand_id
1 'polypeptide(L)'
;MILSLNKIKNKLGIDRWMIILIGVISIWVSSNLSWGDDRPQSIIEADGKGYYSHLPALFIFNDLNFGFFEEYEGKKYYNKNLYYDFLKEFEGKRYNKYYVGTAVPMAPFFLMAHVLSKIYGLPADGYSNLYHIFINIAAIFYLIVALIFFGKLMDRFNISAINKSLSYLIIYFGTNWFYYVNLEPAVSHVYTVAFVPMFLYYFLRFSDTWKYKHLALASFILGLIVLIRPVNIITVLAIPIFYHSWVDFKRVAVRIIMTPKYLFTSVLLSFSVVSIQLILYKVQIGQFFIYSYEDEGFNFLNPEFFNFLFSYKKGLYLYTPVFAIATLGFWFWFKNRLWSAMTAIAFLLIAIYVLCSWHVWWYGGGFGTRVMIDFYVIWILAIAILLNAIKGKYRKAIITGFTILVLFTQYQTCQYRHSIIHWDGLTSTEYWDVFLKPWF
;
A
#
# COMPACT_ATOMS: atom_id res chain seq x y z
N MET A 1 -7.69 46.25 3.15
CA MET A 1 -9.13 46.47 2.97
C MET A 1 -9.84 45.14 3.19
N ILE A 2 -10.47 45.00 4.35
CA ILE A 2 -11.23 43.81 4.78
C ILE A 2 -12.54 43.80 4.00
N LEU A 3 -12.79 42.76 3.19
CA LEU A 3 -14.10 42.51 2.64
C LEU A 3 -14.44 41.02 2.68
N SER A 4 -15.42 40.72 3.53
CA SER A 4 -16.45 39.70 3.35
C SER A 4 -16.00 38.23 3.36
N LEU A 5 -15.85 37.70 4.58
CA LEU A 5 -16.14 36.31 4.91
C LEU A 5 -17.61 36.02 4.61
N ASN A 6 -17.91 35.68 3.35
CA ASN A 6 -19.19 35.09 3.01
C ASN A 6 -19.24 33.68 3.60
N LYS A 7 -20.26 33.44 4.42
CA LYS A 7 -20.74 32.12 4.86
C LYS A 7 -20.93 31.21 3.64
N ILE A 8 -19.89 30.49 3.24
CA ILE A 8 -20.04 29.34 2.36
C ILE A 8 -20.58 28.22 3.24
N LYS A 9 -21.85 27.88 3.04
CA LYS A 9 -22.45 26.63 3.53
C LYS A 9 -21.42 25.51 3.34
N ASN A 10 -21.10 24.82 4.43
CA ASN A 10 -20.07 23.81 4.59
C ASN A 10 -20.39 22.53 3.76
N LYS A 11 -20.59 22.67 2.45
CA LYS A 11 -20.81 21.55 1.53
C LYS A 11 -19.47 20.88 1.29
N LEU A 12 -19.40 19.58 1.57
CA LEU A 12 -18.26 18.74 1.21
C LEU A 12 -17.91 18.95 -0.27
N GLY A 13 -16.63 19.15 -0.59
CA GLY A 13 -16.15 19.20 -1.98
C GLY A 13 -16.39 17.87 -2.71
N ILE A 14 -16.53 17.91 -4.03
CA ILE A 14 -16.79 16.73 -4.86
C ILE A 14 -15.72 15.63 -4.68
N ASP A 15 -14.47 16.01 -4.44
CA ASP A 15 -13.36 15.10 -4.17
C ASP A 15 -13.56 14.31 -2.88
N ARG A 16 -14.12 14.93 -1.84
CA ARG A 16 -14.44 14.24 -0.59
C ARG A 16 -15.62 13.30 -0.75
N TRP A 17 -16.65 13.69 -1.51
CA TRP A 17 -17.76 12.79 -1.87
C TRP A 17 -17.27 11.60 -2.70
N MET A 18 -16.31 11.80 -3.60
CA MET A 18 -15.71 10.72 -4.38
C MET A 18 -14.98 9.71 -3.48
N ILE A 19 -14.27 10.16 -2.45
CA ILE A 19 -13.63 9.26 -1.47
C ILE A 19 -14.68 8.41 -0.74
N ILE A 20 -15.78 9.01 -0.30
CA ILE A 20 -16.89 8.29 0.34
C ILE A 20 -17.49 7.28 -0.62
N LEU A 21 -17.76 7.69 -1.86
CA LEU A 21 -18.32 6.80 -2.89
C LEU A 21 -17.41 5.60 -3.16
N ILE A 22 -16.11 5.82 -3.31
CA ILE A 22 -15.13 4.73 -3.47
C ILE A 22 -15.19 3.78 -2.27
N GLY A 23 -15.19 4.31 -1.04
CA GLY A 23 -15.32 3.48 0.17
C GLY A 23 -16.61 2.66 0.22
N VAL A 24 -17.75 3.25 -0.15
CA VAL A 24 -19.04 2.54 -0.23
C VAL A 24 -19.00 1.45 -1.31
N ILE A 25 -18.43 1.72 -2.48
CA ILE A 25 -18.26 0.72 -3.54
C ILE A 25 -17.38 -0.42 -3.04
N SER A 26 -16.26 -0.13 -2.36
CA SER A 26 -15.38 -1.17 -1.80
C SER A 26 -16.10 -2.03 -0.76
N ILE A 27 -16.86 -1.42 0.15
CA ILE A 27 -17.67 -2.17 1.13
C ILE A 27 -18.65 -3.08 0.42
N TRP A 28 -19.40 -2.54 -0.56
CA TRP A 28 -20.38 -3.32 -1.29
C TRP A 28 -19.74 -4.47 -2.08
N VAL A 29 -18.62 -4.23 -2.76
CA VAL A 29 -17.89 -5.29 -3.46
C VAL A 29 -17.41 -6.36 -2.49
N SER A 30 -16.67 -5.98 -1.45
CA SER A 30 -16.14 -6.95 -0.48
C SER A 30 -17.22 -7.72 0.26
N SER A 31 -18.35 -7.08 0.60
CA SER A 31 -19.46 -7.77 1.24
C SER A 31 -20.07 -8.84 0.34
N ASN A 32 -20.24 -8.53 -0.95
CA ASN A 32 -20.83 -9.46 -1.91
C ASN A 32 -19.85 -10.59 -2.28
N LEU A 33 -18.55 -10.31 -2.34
CA LEU A 33 -17.55 -11.30 -2.76
C LEU A 33 -17.09 -12.20 -1.61
N SER A 34 -16.88 -11.64 -0.41
CA SER A 34 -16.07 -12.31 0.60
C SER A 34 -16.70 -12.43 1.99
N TRP A 35 -17.85 -11.79 2.29
CA TRP A 35 -18.37 -11.76 3.67
C TRP A 35 -19.45 -12.82 3.97
N GLY A 36 -19.97 -13.50 2.95
CA GLY A 36 -21.00 -14.54 3.11
C GLY A 36 -20.42 -15.94 3.17
N ASP A 37 -21.10 -16.83 3.88
CA ASP A 37 -20.78 -18.26 3.96
C ASP A 37 -19.36 -18.50 4.52
N ASP A 38 -18.60 -19.43 3.96
CA ASP A 38 -17.22 -19.74 4.34
C ASP A 38 -16.17 -18.89 3.59
N ARG A 39 -16.61 -17.99 2.71
CA ARG A 39 -15.73 -17.11 1.92
C ARG A 39 -14.86 -16.14 2.75
N PRO A 40 -15.22 -15.73 3.99
CA PRO A 40 -14.34 -14.89 4.79
C PRO A 40 -12.96 -15.52 5.02
N GLN A 41 -12.86 -16.84 5.01
CA GLN A 41 -11.59 -17.54 5.24
C GLN A 41 -10.52 -17.22 4.18
N SER A 42 -10.89 -16.82 2.96
CA SER A 42 -9.93 -16.40 1.92
C SER A 42 -9.51 -14.92 2.01
N ILE A 43 -10.09 -14.14 2.94
CA ILE A 43 -9.71 -12.73 3.14
C ILE A 43 -8.29 -12.60 3.69
N ILE A 44 -7.86 -13.56 4.51
CA ILE A 44 -6.53 -13.61 5.12
C ILE A 44 -5.85 -14.87 4.61
N GLU A 45 -5.11 -14.73 3.51
CA GLU A 45 -4.43 -15.83 2.82
C GLU A 45 -2.96 -15.49 2.52
N ALA A 46 -2.19 -16.52 2.15
CA ALA A 46 -0.77 -16.42 1.79
C ALA A 46 0.04 -15.55 2.79
N ASP A 47 0.75 -14.53 2.29
CA ASP A 47 1.54 -13.59 3.11
C ASP A 47 0.70 -12.93 4.22
N GLY A 48 -0.60 -12.70 3.95
CA GLY A 48 -1.55 -12.13 4.89
C GLY A 48 -1.66 -12.91 6.19
N LYS A 49 -1.58 -14.25 6.15
CA LYS A 49 -1.61 -15.10 7.35
C LYS A 49 -0.39 -14.84 8.24
N GLY A 50 0.79 -14.70 7.64
CA GLY A 50 2.01 -14.38 8.35
C GLY A 50 1.99 -12.98 8.97
N TYR A 51 1.48 -11.97 8.26
CA TYR A 51 1.31 -10.64 8.84
C TYR A 51 0.29 -10.62 9.98
N TYR A 52 -0.82 -11.32 9.81
CA TYR A 52 -1.96 -11.32 10.74
C TYR A 52 -1.66 -12.08 12.04
N SER A 53 -0.95 -13.20 11.97
CA SER A 53 -0.77 -14.15 13.09
C SER A 53 -0.12 -13.55 14.34
N HIS A 54 0.61 -12.44 14.22
CA HIS A 54 1.13 -11.69 15.36
C HIS A 54 0.01 -11.19 16.30
N LEU A 55 -1.20 -10.94 15.79
CA LEU A 55 -2.34 -10.46 16.58
C LEU A 55 -2.94 -11.53 17.50
N PRO A 56 -3.39 -12.71 17.02
CA PRO A 56 -3.87 -13.76 17.92
C PRO A 56 -2.74 -14.27 18.85
N ALA A 57 -1.50 -14.34 18.37
CA ALA A 57 -0.34 -14.70 19.20
C ALA A 57 -0.20 -13.80 20.43
N LEU A 58 -0.33 -12.48 20.25
CA LEU A 58 -0.19 -11.50 21.32
C LEU A 58 -1.43 -11.36 22.20
N PHE A 59 -2.63 -11.28 21.60
CA PHE A 59 -3.85 -10.85 22.30
C PHE A 59 -4.73 -11.99 22.79
N ILE A 60 -4.60 -13.20 22.24
CA ILE A 60 -5.47 -14.34 22.54
C ILE A 60 -4.66 -15.46 23.19
N PHE A 61 -3.63 -15.94 22.50
CA PHE A 61 -2.88 -17.11 22.94
C PHE A 61 -1.75 -16.80 23.93
N ASN A 62 -1.31 -15.53 23.99
CA ASN A 62 -0.13 -15.10 24.77
C ASN A 62 1.11 -15.96 24.47
N ASP A 63 1.24 -16.39 23.20
CA ASP A 63 2.30 -17.28 22.73
C ASP A 63 2.90 -16.73 21.44
N LEU A 64 4.07 -16.09 21.58
CA LEU A 64 4.80 -15.51 20.46
C LEU A 64 5.67 -16.53 19.70
N ASN A 65 5.74 -17.79 20.15
CA ASN A 65 6.41 -18.90 19.45
C ASN A 65 5.44 -19.75 18.61
N PHE A 66 4.16 -19.35 18.54
CA PHE A 66 3.15 -19.91 17.64
C PHE A 66 2.89 -21.42 17.83
N GLY A 67 2.97 -21.94 19.05
CA GLY A 67 2.58 -23.32 19.37
C GLY A 67 1.12 -23.61 19.07
N PHE A 68 0.25 -22.60 19.17
CA PHE A 68 -1.18 -22.70 18.80
C PHE A 68 -1.43 -22.93 17.30
N PHE A 69 -0.45 -22.63 16.43
CA PHE A 69 -0.66 -22.62 14.98
C PHE A 69 -1.13 -23.97 14.43
N GLU A 70 -0.54 -25.08 14.89
CA GLU A 70 -0.89 -26.42 14.42
C GLU A 70 -2.35 -26.80 14.77
N GLU A 71 -2.82 -26.41 15.96
CA GLU A 71 -4.18 -26.73 16.39
C GLU A 71 -5.23 -25.88 15.65
N TYR A 72 -4.96 -24.59 15.47
CA TYR A 72 -5.95 -23.67 14.90
C TYR A 72 -5.91 -23.64 13.37
N GLU A 73 -4.74 -23.41 12.77
CA GLU A 73 -4.57 -23.36 11.31
C GLU A 73 -4.36 -24.75 10.70
N GLY A 74 -3.69 -25.65 11.42
CA GLY A 74 -3.43 -27.01 10.95
C GLY A 74 -4.58 -28.00 11.13
N LYS A 75 -5.56 -27.71 12.00
CA LYS A 75 -6.70 -28.62 12.28
C LYS A 75 -8.05 -27.91 12.24
N LYS A 76 -8.30 -26.96 13.14
CA LYS A 76 -9.64 -26.36 13.33
C LYS A 76 -10.15 -25.57 12.11
N TYR A 77 -9.31 -24.74 11.53
CA TYR A 77 -9.60 -23.88 10.36
C TYR A 77 -8.81 -24.34 9.13
N TYR A 78 -8.38 -25.61 9.12
CA TYR A 78 -7.58 -26.13 8.02
C TYR A 78 -8.37 -26.11 6.71
N ASN A 79 -7.80 -25.46 5.71
CA ASN A 79 -8.26 -25.52 4.35
C ASN A 79 -7.05 -25.79 3.45
N LYS A 80 -7.05 -26.93 2.76
CA LYS A 80 -5.94 -27.37 1.89
C LYS A 80 -5.53 -26.31 0.87
N ASN A 81 -6.47 -25.53 0.36
CA ASN A 81 -6.21 -24.52 -0.66
C ASN A 81 -5.70 -23.19 -0.08
N LEU A 82 -5.86 -22.96 1.23
CA LEU A 82 -5.46 -21.73 1.93
C LEU A 82 -4.35 -21.96 2.96
N TYR A 83 -3.92 -23.20 3.17
CA TYR A 83 -2.86 -23.53 4.11
C TYR A 83 -1.53 -22.91 3.63
N TYR A 84 -0.87 -22.18 4.52
CA TYR A 84 0.37 -21.48 4.20
C TYR A 84 1.31 -21.51 5.40
N ASP A 85 2.46 -22.15 5.25
CA ASP A 85 3.47 -22.21 6.30
C ASP A 85 4.42 -21.01 6.21
N PHE A 86 4.24 -20.09 7.16
CA PHE A 86 5.08 -18.89 7.31
C PHE A 86 6.05 -19.00 8.49
N LEU A 87 5.99 -20.09 9.26
CA LEU A 87 6.85 -20.29 10.41
C LEU A 87 8.20 -20.86 9.95
N LYS A 88 9.24 -20.44 10.64
CA LYS A 88 10.62 -20.89 10.45
C LYS A 88 11.20 -21.30 11.79
N GLU A 89 12.29 -22.05 11.76
CA GLU A 89 12.91 -22.60 12.96
C GLU A 89 14.35 -22.11 13.09
N PHE A 90 14.74 -21.72 14.30
CA PHE A 90 16.10 -21.34 14.65
C PHE A 90 16.45 -21.94 16.02
N GLU A 91 17.45 -22.82 16.07
CA GLU A 91 17.90 -23.49 17.30
C GLU A 91 16.75 -24.15 18.11
N GLY A 92 15.81 -24.81 17.43
CA GLY A 92 14.66 -25.47 18.06
C GLY A 92 13.51 -24.54 18.46
N LYS A 93 13.59 -23.23 18.15
CA LYS A 93 12.54 -22.24 18.40
C LYS A 93 11.88 -21.79 17.11
N ARG A 94 10.56 -21.65 17.13
CA ARG A 94 9.78 -21.18 15.98
C ARG A 94 9.64 -19.67 15.98
N TYR A 95 9.76 -19.07 14.79
CA TYR A 95 9.51 -17.65 14.57
C TYR A 95 8.75 -17.42 13.27
N ASN A 96 8.16 -16.24 13.14
CA ASN A 96 7.43 -15.85 11.93
C ASN A 96 8.36 -15.13 10.96
N LYS A 97 8.39 -15.58 9.70
CA LYS A 97 9.27 -14.96 8.70
C LYS A 97 8.90 -13.51 8.36
N TYR A 98 7.62 -13.14 8.51
CA TYR A 98 7.11 -11.82 8.17
C TYR A 98 7.22 -10.83 9.33
N TYR A 99 7.50 -9.58 8.97
CA TYR A 99 7.55 -8.45 9.88
C TYR A 99 6.19 -8.17 10.53
N VAL A 100 6.20 -7.76 11.79
CA VAL A 100 4.99 -7.44 12.57
C VAL A 100 4.28 -6.16 12.11
N GLY A 101 4.93 -5.31 11.32
CA GLY A 101 4.42 -3.96 11.08
C GLY A 101 3.03 -3.90 10.46
N THR A 102 2.66 -4.88 9.62
CA THR A 102 1.32 -4.97 9.03
C THR A 102 0.24 -5.31 10.07
N ALA A 103 0.58 -6.05 11.15
CA ALA A 103 -0.33 -6.31 12.25
C ALA A 103 -0.71 -5.04 13.01
N VAL A 104 0.20 -4.07 13.12
CA VAL A 104 -0.05 -2.82 13.86
C VAL A 104 -1.28 -2.04 13.35
N PRO A 105 -1.42 -1.73 12.04
CA PRO A 105 -2.62 -1.08 11.52
C PRO A 105 -3.86 -1.99 11.52
N MET A 106 -3.70 -3.32 11.51
CA MET A 106 -4.81 -4.27 11.65
C MET A 106 -5.34 -4.37 13.08
N ALA A 107 -4.49 -4.13 14.09
CA ALA A 107 -4.79 -4.37 15.50
C ALA A 107 -6.09 -3.70 16.01
N PRO A 108 -6.40 -2.42 15.69
CA PRO A 108 -7.65 -1.81 16.16
C PRO A 108 -8.89 -2.56 15.66
N PHE A 109 -8.88 -3.03 14.41
CA PHE A 109 -9.99 -3.75 13.80
C PHE A 109 -10.10 -5.18 14.30
N PHE A 110 -8.96 -5.85 14.50
CA PHE A 110 -8.90 -7.14 15.18
C PHE A 110 -9.50 -7.08 16.59
N LEU A 111 -9.15 -6.06 17.38
CA LEU A 111 -9.67 -5.90 18.73
C LEU A 111 -11.18 -5.59 18.71
N MET A 112 -11.67 -4.82 17.75
CA MET A 112 -13.10 -4.62 17.55
C MET A 112 -13.82 -5.95 17.25
N ALA A 113 -13.27 -6.77 16.34
CA ALA A 113 -13.81 -8.10 16.07
C ALA A 113 -13.79 -8.98 17.33
N HIS A 114 -12.70 -8.96 18.10
CA HIS A 114 -12.58 -9.73 19.34
C HIS A 114 -13.66 -9.35 20.37
N VAL A 115 -13.86 -8.05 20.60
CA VAL A 115 -14.88 -7.55 21.52
C VAL A 115 -16.28 -7.92 21.03
N LEU A 116 -16.57 -7.74 19.74
CA LEU A 116 -17.88 -8.07 19.18
C LEU A 116 -18.15 -9.57 19.20
N SER A 117 -17.15 -10.42 18.93
CA SER A 117 -17.30 -11.87 19.06
C SER A 117 -17.71 -12.26 20.48
N LYS A 118 -17.10 -11.65 21.50
CA LYS A 118 -17.50 -11.89 22.91
C LYS A 118 -18.92 -11.42 23.21
N ILE A 119 -19.31 -10.23 22.72
CA ILE A 119 -20.65 -9.67 22.94
C ILE A 119 -21.75 -10.56 22.33
N TYR A 120 -21.50 -11.08 21.11
CA TYR A 120 -22.48 -11.88 20.38
C TYR A 120 -22.34 -13.40 20.61
N GLY A 121 -21.45 -13.84 21.50
CA GLY A 121 -21.21 -15.26 21.79
C GLY A 121 -20.62 -16.05 20.62
N LEU A 122 -19.93 -15.37 19.69
CA LEU A 122 -19.22 -15.99 18.56
C LEU A 122 -17.82 -16.47 19.02
N PRO A 123 -17.19 -17.41 18.29
CA PRO A 123 -15.83 -17.85 18.62
C PRO A 123 -14.84 -16.66 18.63
N ALA A 124 -14.23 -16.42 19.79
CA ALA A 124 -13.30 -15.31 20.02
C ALA A 124 -11.83 -15.79 20.01
N ASP A 125 -11.47 -16.56 18.98
CA ASP A 125 -10.17 -17.24 18.85
C ASP A 125 -9.20 -16.59 17.85
N GLY A 126 -9.62 -15.51 17.19
CA GLY A 126 -8.80 -14.81 16.19
C GLY A 126 -8.91 -15.38 14.79
N TYR A 127 -9.71 -16.43 14.56
CA TYR A 127 -9.80 -17.10 13.26
C TYR A 127 -11.23 -17.22 12.73
N SER A 128 -12.23 -16.94 13.58
CA SER A 128 -13.63 -16.87 13.14
C SER A 128 -13.87 -15.77 12.09
N ASN A 129 -14.92 -15.94 11.28
CA ASN A 129 -15.24 -15.08 10.13
C ASN A 129 -15.28 -13.58 10.45
N LEU A 130 -15.67 -13.21 11.67
CA LEU A 130 -15.75 -11.79 12.07
C LEU A 130 -14.38 -11.11 12.02
N TYR A 131 -13.30 -11.80 12.40
CA TYR A 131 -11.95 -11.25 12.32
C TYR A 131 -11.55 -10.95 10.89
N HIS A 132 -11.79 -11.89 9.98
CA HIS A 132 -11.53 -11.74 8.55
C HIS A 132 -12.27 -10.54 7.97
N ILE A 133 -13.58 -10.41 8.24
CA ILE A 133 -14.39 -9.27 7.81
C ILE A 133 -13.81 -7.95 8.31
N PHE A 134 -13.41 -7.88 9.59
CA PHE A 134 -12.83 -6.67 10.16
C PHE A 134 -11.46 -6.31 9.59
N ILE A 135 -10.64 -7.29 9.18
CA ILE A 135 -9.39 -7.01 8.45
C ILE A 135 -9.67 -6.45 7.06
N ASN A 136 -10.70 -6.93 6.37
CA ASN A 136 -11.13 -6.30 5.13
C ASN A 136 -11.67 -4.87 5.35
N ILE A 137 -12.42 -4.62 6.44
CA ILE A 137 -12.83 -3.26 6.82
C ILE A 137 -11.60 -2.38 7.11
N ALA A 138 -10.55 -2.92 7.74
CA ALA A 138 -9.28 -2.21 7.95
C ALA A 138 -8.66 -1.76 6.63
N ALA A 139 -8.58 -2.66 5.63
CA ALA A 139 -8.09 -2.33 4.30
C ALA A 139 -8.86 -1.17 3.65
N ILE A 140 -10.20 -1.20 3.73
CA ILE A 140 -11.05 -0.12 3.19
C ILE A 140 -10.84 1.19 3.96
N PHE A 141 -10.67 1.13 5.28
CA PHE A 141 -10.32 2.30 6.08
C PHE A 141 -9.00 2.91 5.62
N TYR A 142 -7.95 2.10 5.42
CA TYR A 142 -6.65 2.60 4.95
C TYR A 142 -6.66 3.06 3.49
N LEU A 143 -7.52 2.51 2.63
CA LEU A 143 -7.81 3.08 1.31
C LEU A 143 -8.32 4.52 1.44
N ILE A 144 -9.33 4.76 2.29
CA ILE A 144 -9.87 6.11 2.52
C ILE A 144 -8.79 7.06 3.05
N VAL A 145 -7.97 6.60 4.00
CA VAL A 145 -6.83 7.36 4.52
C VAL A 145 -5.85 7.72 3.40
N ALA A 146 -5.47 6.77 2.56
CA ALA A 146 -4.58 7.00 1.42
C ALA A 146 -5.13 8.08 0.48
N LEU A 147 -6.41 7.99 0.09
CA LEU A 147 -7.05 8.97 -0.79
C LEU A 147 -7.12 10.37 -0.17
N ILE A 148 -7.38 10.48 1.14
CA ILE A 148 -7.34 11.77 1.86
C ILE A 148 -5.96 12.40 1.77
N PHE A 149 -4.89 11.64 2.02
CA PHE A 149 -3.53 12.18 2.00
C PHE A 149 -3.01 12.41 0.57
N PHE A 150 -3.42 11.61 -0.41
CA PHE A 150 -3.23 11.95 -1.83
C PHE A 150 -3.89 13.29 -2.18
N GLY A 151 -5.12 13.52 -1.73
CA GLY A 151 -5.82 14.79 -1.92
C GLY A 151 -5.06 15.98 -1.37
N LYS A 152 -4.52 15.84 -0.15
CA LYS A 152 -3.71 16.86 0.52
C LYS A 152 -2.38 17.12 -0.18
N LEU A 153 -1.75 16.10 -0.76
CA LEU A 153 -0.51 16.26 -1.54
C LEU A 153 -0.81 16.90 -2.90
N MET A 154 -1.90 16.53 -3.56
CA MET A 154 -2.37 17.16 -4.81
C MET A 154 -2.69 18.65 -4.63
N ASP A 155 -3.11 19.10 -3.43
CA ASP A 155 -3.28 20.52 -3.14
C ASP A 155 -1.97 21.33 -3.33
N ARG A 156 -0.80 20.72 -3.08
CA ARG A 156 0.51 21.36 -3.30
C ARG A 156 0.80 21.64 -4.77
N PHE A 157 0.02 21.04 -5.68
CA PHE A 157 0.11 21.20 -7.12
C PHE A 157 -1.08 21.95 -7.71
N ASN A 158 -1.94 22.56 -6.87
CA ASN A 158 -3.14 23.31 -7.28
C ASN A 158 -4.08 22.49 -8.18
N ILE A 159 -4.24 21.20 -7.87
CA ILE A 159 -5.12 20.30 -8.62
C ILE A 159 -6.57 20.58 -8.23
N SER A 160 -7.42 20.80 -9.23
CA SER A 160 -8.86 21.01 -9.01
C SER A 160 -9.56 19.78 -8.41
N ALA A 161 -10.63 19.98 -7.63
CA ALA A 161 -11.35 18.89 -6.98
C ALA A 161 -11.90 17.83 -7.97
N ILE A 162 -12.32 18.25 -9.17
CA ILE A 162 -12.75 17.32 -10.23
C ILE A 162 -11.59 16.45 -10.69
N ASN A 163 -10.41 17.05 -10.92
CA ASN A 163 -9.23 16.29 -11.36
C ASN A 163 -8.73 15.34 -10.26
N LYS A 164 -8.79 15.74 -8.99
CA LYS A 164 -8.52 14.81 -7.87
C LYS A 164 -9.48 13.62 -7.89
N SER A 165 -10.77 13.88 -8.06
CA SER A 165 -11.80 12.84 -8.12
C SER A 165 -11.54 11.83 -9.25
N LEU A 166 -11.22 12.33 -10.44
CA LEU A 166 -10.84 11.50 -11.58
C LEU A 166 -9.56 10.72 -11.31
N SER A 167 -8.53 11.35 -10.72
CA SER A 167 -7.29 10.69 -10.34
C SER A 167 -7.51 9.56 -9.34
N TYR A 168 -8.42 9.71 -8.36
CA TYR A 168 -8.79 8.64 -7.43
C TYR A 168 -9.41 7.45 -8.15
N LEU A 169 -10.36 7.70 -9.06
CA LEU A 169 -11.00 6.65 -9.85
C LEU A 169 -9.99 5.90 -10.72
N ILE A 170 -9.12 6.64 -11.43
CA ILE A 170 -8.13 6.06 -12.33
C ILE A 170 -7.10 5.24 -11.54
N ILE A 171 -6.56 5.76 -10.44
CA ILE A 171 -5.53 5.02 -9.69
C ILE A 171 -6.13 3.80 -8.98
N TYR A 172 -7.38 3.87 -8.51
CA TYR A 172 -7.95 2.78 -7.73
C TYR A 172 -8.45 1.64 -8.64
N PHE A 173 -9.25 1.98 -9.65
CA PHE A 173 -9.85 0.99 -10.57
C PHE A 173 -8.97 0.68 -11.80
N GLY A 174 -8.03 1.55 -12.16
CA GLY A 174 -7.14 1.35 -13.31
C GLY A 174 -5.85 0.62 -12.99
N THR A 175 -5.70 0.13 -11.76
CA THR A 175 -4.51 -0.56 -11.28
C THR A 175 -4.91 -1.83 -10.52
N ASN A 176 -3.93 -2.59 -10.03
CA ASN A 176 -4.20 -3.73 -9.17
C ASN A 176 -4.64 -3.35 -7.74
N TRP A 177 -4.67 -2.07 -7.37
CA TRP A 177 -5.03 -1.65 -6.00
C TRP A 177 -6.46 -2.03 -5.60
N PHE A 178 -7.42 -1.94 -6.53
CA PHE A 178 -8.78 -2.44 -6.30
C PHE A 178 -8.78 -3.93 -5.91
N TYR A 179 -7.98 -4.76 -6.59
CA TYR A 179 -7.88 -6.18 -6.28
C TYR A 179 -7.36 -6.40 -4.85
N TYR A 180 -6.24 -5.77 -4.49
CA TYR A 180 -5.64 -5.97 -3.16
C TYR A 180 -6.48 -5.39 -2.01
N VAL A 181 -7.29 -4.35 -2.24
CA VAL A 181 -8.19 -3.87 -1.17
C VAL A 181 -9.38 -4.81 -0.96
N ASN A 182 -9.96 -5.35 -2.04
CA ASN A 182 -11.23 -6.06 -1.94
C ASN A 182 -11.11 -7.58 -1.85
N LEU A 183 -10.04 -8.18 -2.39
CA LEU A 183 -9.85 -9.63 -2.46
C LEU A 183 -8.71 -10.11 -1.57
N GLU A 184 -7.56 -9.42 -1.55
CA GLU A 184 -6.41 -9.75 -0.69
C GLU A 184 -6.07 -8.63 0.33
N PRO A 185 -7.01 -8.19 1.19
CA PRO A 185 -6.82 -7.03 2.08
C PRO A 185 -5.74 -7.20 3.14
N ALA A 186 -5.29 -8.43 3.38
CA ALA A 186 -4.30 -8.74 4.40
C ALA A 186 -2.83 -8.48 3.97
N VAL A 187 -2.57 -8.13 2.69
CA VAL A 187 -1.20 -7.82 2.24
C VAL A 187 -0.70 -6.47 2.77
N SER A 188 0.62 -6.38 2.99
CA SER A 188 1.29 -5.19 3.55
C SER A 188 1.14 -3.91 2.70
N HIS A 189 0.91 -4.05 1.41
CA HIS A 189 0.79 -2.94 0.45
C HIS A 189 -0.40 -2.02 0.68
N VAL A 190 -1.52 -2.61 1.10
CA VAL A 190 -2.78 -1.90 1.35
C VAL A 190 -2.65 -0.87 2.47
N TYR A 191 -1.77 -1.16 3.44
CA TYR A 191 -1.51 -0.28 4.57
C TYR A 191 -0.39 0.72 4.25
N THR A 192 0.66 0.27 3.58
CA THR A 192 1.80 1.12 3.22
C THR A 192 1.39 2.31 2.35
N VAL A 193 0.52 2.08 1.34
CA VAL A 193 0.04 3.16 0.45
C VAL A 193 -0.72 4.26 1.18
N ALA A 194 -1.21 4.02 2.40
CA ALA A 194 -1.80 5.04 3.25
C ALA A 194 -0.73 5.80 4.06
N PHE A 195 0.27 5.10 4.59
CA PHE A 195 1.31 5.70 5.43
C PHE A 195 2.34 6.51 4.64
N VAL A 196 2.70 6.09 3.42
CA VAL A 196 3.64 6.82 2.55
C VAL A 196 3.20 8.27 2.27
N PRO A 197 2.00 8.55 1.73
CA PRO A 197 1.54 9.93 1.53
C PRO A 197 1.27 10.66 2.85
N MET A 198 0.91 9.94 3.93
CA MET A 198 0.73 10.53 5.25
C MET A 198 2.06 11.05 5.83
N PHE A 199 3.14 10.27 5.71
CA PHE A 199 4.51 10.67 6.04
C PHE A 199 4.91 11.92 5.27
N LEU A 200 4.80 11.88 3.93
CA LEU A 200 5.15 13.00 3.08
C LEU A 200 4.37 14.27 3.47
N TYR A 201 3.06 14.14 3.71
CA TYR A 201 2.24 15.27 4.13
C TYR A 201 2.71 15.88 5.46
N TYR A 202 2.92 15.07 6.51
CA TYR A 202 3.33 15.60 7.80
C TYR A 202 4.76 16.14 7.78
N PHE A 203 5.66 15.55 6.98
CA PHE A 203 6.99 16.11 6.75
C PHE A 203 6.90 17.50 6.11
N LEU A 204 6.04 17.68 5.10
CA LEU A 204 5.83 19.00 4.47
C LEU A 204 5.18 20.00 5.43
N ARG A 205 4.21 19.56 6.26
CA ARG A 205 3.63 20.42 7.30
C ARG A 205 4.67 20.85 8.34
N PHE A 206 5.62 19.98 8.67
CA PHE A 206 6.76 20.36 9.50
C PHE A 206 7.65 21.38 8.79
N SER A 207 8.02 21.14 7.53
CA SER A 207 8.81 22.08 6.72
C SER A 207 8.18 23.48 6.63
N ASP A 208 6.85 23.55 6.48
CA ASP A 208 6.12 24.81 6.40
C ASP A 208 6.05 25.56 7.75
N THR A 209 5.92 24.83 8.87
CA THR A 209 5.51 25.42 10.16
C THR A 209 6.53 25.30 11.29
N TRP A 210 7.54 24.44 11.12
CA TRP A 210 8.54 24.06 12.13
C TRP A 210 7.95 23.56 13.45
N LYS A 211 6.68 23.12 13.46
CA LYS A 211 6.01 22.62 14.66
C LYS A 211 6.43 21.19 14.95
N TYR A 212 6.95 20.96 16.15
CA TYR A 212 7.45 19.68 16.64
C TYR A 212 6.47 18.52 16.44
N LYS A 213 5.17 18.74 16.67
CA LYS A 213 4.12 17.72 16.48
C LYS A 213 4.13 17.10 15.07
N HIS A 214 4.44 17.88 14.04
CA HIS A 214 4.44 17.39 12.66
C HIS A 214 5.68 16.57 12.36
N LEU A 215 6.84 16.94 12.92
CA LEU A 215 8.04 16.12 12.86
C LEU A 215 7.82 14.80 13.60
N ALA A 216 7.32 14.86 14.83
CA ALA A 216 7.06 13.68 15.64
C ALA A 216 6.12 12.69 14.94
N LEU A 217 5.02 13.19 14.35
CA LEU A 217 4.12 12.36 13.55
C LEU A 217 4.80 11.78 12.31
N ALA A 218 5.55 12.58 11.55
CA ALA A 218 6.28 12.10 10.37
C ALA A 218 7.29 11.01 10.74
N SER A 219 8.06 11.19 11.82
CA SER A 219 9.05 10.23 12.29
C SER A 219 8.42 8.93 12.80
N PHE A 220 7.31 9.02 13.54
CA PHE A 220 6.54 7.84 13.96
C PHE A 220 6.01 7.06 12.75
N ILE A 221 5.43 7.76 11.76
CA ILE A 221 4.92 7.13 10.53
C ILE A 221 6.05 6.52 9.71
N LEU A 222 7.22 7.17 9.62
CA LEU A 222 8.38 6.59 8.95
C LEU A 222 8.82 5.29 9.63
N GLY A 223 8.84 5.26 10.96
CA GLY A 223 9.07 4.03 11.72
C GLY A 223 8.07 2.94 11.39
N LEU A 224 6.77 3.28 11.25
CA LEU A 224 5.73 2.33 10.84
C LEU A 224 5.94 1.82 9.39
N ILE A 225 6.30 2.70 8.45
CA ILE A 225 6.59 2.30 7.06
C ILE A 225 7.71 1.26 7.04
N VAL A 226 8.79 1.50 7.78
CA VAL A 226 9.94 0.58 7.88
C VAL A 226 9.56 -0.72 8.60
N LEU A 227 8.77 -0.64 9.67
CA LEU A 227 8.30 -1.80 10.40
C LEU A 227 7.39 -2.70 9.54
N ILE A 228 6.56 -2.11 8.69
CA ILE A 228 5.71 -2.84 7.74
C ILE A 228 6.59 -3.53 6.68
N ARG A 229 7.48 -2.76 6.05
CA ARG A 229 8.37 -3.24 4.99
C ARG A 229 9.67 -2.42 5.03
N PRO A 230 10.82 -3.01 5.46
CA PRO A 230 12.07 -2.25 5.59
C PRO A 230 12.53 -1.57 4.30
N VAL A 231 12.29 -2.21 3.15
CA VAL A 231 12.60 -1.69 1.81
C VAL A 231 11.94 -0.32 1.56
N ASN A 232 10.81 -0.03 2.18
CA ASN A 232 10.07 1.22 1.98
C ASN A 232 10.69 2.43 2.69
N ILE A 233 11.83 2.26 3.37
CA ILE A 233 12.67 3.39 3.80
C ILE A 233 13.02 4.32 2.62
N ILE A 234 13.07 3.79 1.39
CA ILE A 234 13.34 4.57 0.19
C ILE A 234 12.33 5.72 -0.03
N THR A 235 11.14 5.67 0.57
CA THR A 235 10.16 6.77 0.53
C THR A 235 10.72 8.11 1.01
N VAL A 236 11.76 8.13 1.87
CA VAL A 236 12.44 9.37 2.26
C VAL A 236 13.00 10.12 1.04
N LEU A 237 13.41 9.39 -0.01
CA LEU A 237 13.91 9.96 -1.26
C LEU A 237 12.80 10.62 -2.10
N ALA A 238 11.52 10.45 -1.77
CA ALA A 238 10.40 11.14 -2.41
C ALA A 238 10.13 12.54 -1.81
N ILE A 239 10.79 12.93 -0.72
CA ILE A 239 10.62 14.25 -0.09
C ILE A 239 11.00 15.42 -1.03
N PRO A 240 12.13 15.40 -1.75
CA PRO A 240 12.56 16.50 -2.61
C PRO A 240 11.56 16.90 -3.71
N ILE A 241 10.66 15.98 -4.07
CA ILE A 241 9.59 16.16 -5.06
C ILE A 241 8.72 17.38 -4.76
N PHE A 242 8.53 17.73 -3.49
CA PHE A 242 7.61 18.80 -3.10
C PHE A 242 8.30 20.17 -2.92
N TYR A 243 9.57 20.28 -3.29
CA TYR A 243 10.35 21.52 -3.21
C TYR A 243 10.55 22.12 -4.62
N HIS A 244 10.92 23.41 -4.67
CA HIS A 244 11.18 24.10 -5.93
C HIS A 244 12.62 23.90 -6.44
N SER A 245 13.56 23.67 -5.53
CA SER A 245 14.98 23.53 -5.85
C SER A 245 15.72 22.67 -4.83
N TRP A 246 16.92 22.22 -5.20
CA TRP A 246 17.88 21.60 -4.27
C TRP A 246 18.16 22.48 -3.05
N VAL A 247 18.27 23.80 -3.25
CA VAL A 247 18.58 24.75 -2.17
C VAL A 247 17.48 24.77 -1.11
N ASP A 248 16.22 24.75 -1.53
CA ASP A 248 15.07 24.74 -0.61
C ASP A 248 15.01 23.45 0.20
N PHE A 249 15.18 22.31 -0.47
CA PHE A 249 15.21 21.01 0.19
C PHE A 249 16.41 20.89 1.14
N LYS A 250 17.61 21.27 0.68
CA LYS A 250 18.85 21.24 1.47
C LYS A 250 18.72 22.06 2.74
N ARG A 251 18.08 23.24 2.69
CA ARG A 251 17.83 24.08 3.87
C ARG A 251 17.05 23.31 4.95
N VAL A 252 16.02 22.55 4.55
CA VAL A 252 15.21 21.77 5.49
C VAL A 252 16.00 20.59 6.04
N ALA A 253 16.67 19.84 5.17
CA ALA A 253 17.48 18.69 5.57
C ALA A 253 18.60 19.09 6.56
N VAL A 254 19.36 20.14 6.23
CA VAL A 254 20.42 20.68 7.09
C VAL A 254 19.84 21.13 8.43
N ARG A 255 18.68 21.80 8.45
CA ARG A 255 18.07 22.24 9.71
C ARG A 255 17.66 21.07 10.61
N ILE A 256 17.15 19.98 10.05
CA ILE A 256 16.83 18.78 10.82
C ILE A 256 18.10 18.17 11.42
N ILE A 257 19.15 17.99 10.61
CA ILE A 257 20.40 17.36 11.01
C ILE A 257 21.16 18.21 12.05
N MET A 258 21.25 19.52 11.81
CA MET A 258 22.02 20.44 12.65
C MET A 258 21.27 20.91 13.92
N THR A 259 20.00 20.55 14.07
CA THR A 259 19.24 20.86 15.30
C THR A 259 19.11 19.58 16.12
N PRO A 260 19.89 19.39 17.22
CA PRO A 260 19.92 18.13 17.97
C PRO A 260 18.53 17.66 18.40
N LYS A 261 17.66 18.58 18.81
CA LYS A 261 16.27 18.27 19.16
C LYS A 261 15.49 17.62 18.01
N TYR A 262 15.61 18.12 16.79
CA TYR A 262 14.89 17.57 15.63
C TYR A 262 15.46 16.23 15.21
N LEU A 263 16.78 16.10 15.15
CA LEU A 263 17.46 14.86 14.82
C LEU A 263 17.13 13.77 15.85
N PHE A 264 17.32 14.06 17.14
CA PHE A 264 17.06 13.12 18.24
C PHE A 264 15.61 12.64 18.23
N THR A 265 14.65 13.55 18.07
CA THR A 265 13.22 13.19 17.97
C THR A 265 12.95 12.27 16.80
N SER A 266 13.56 12.57 15.65
CA SER A 266 13.33 11.81 14.43
C SER A 266 13.85 10.39 14.56
N VAL A 267 15.10 10.26 15.04
CA VAL A 267 15.73 8.97 15.28
C VAL A 267 15.00 8.19 16.36
N LEU A 268 14.73 8.81 17.51
CA LEU A 268 14.09 8.14 18.65
C LEU A 268 12.71 7.59 18.31
N LEU A 269 11.85 8.38 17.66
CA LEU A 269 10.47 7.95 17.36
C LEU A 269 10.42 6.94 16.22
N SER A 270 11.23 7.08 15.18
CA SER A 270 11.30 6.06 14.13
C SER A 270 11.88 4.76 14.70
N PHE A 271 12.96 4.84 15.48
CA PHE A 271 13.60 3.68 16.08
C PHE A 271 12.70 2.98 17.12
N SER A 272 11.95 3.72 17.95
CA SER A 272 11.06 3.13 18.94
C SER A 272 9.96 2.25 18.30
N VAL A 273 9.54 2.58 17.08
CA VAL A 273 8.59 1.77 16.34
C VAL A 273 9.29 0.56 15.71
N VAL A 274 10.43 0.77 15.06
CA VAL A 274 11.21 -0.33 14.45
C VAL A 274 11.70 -1.34 15.49
N SER A 275 12.00 -0.89 16.71
CA SER A 275 12.46 -1.76 17.80
C SER A 275 11.43 -2.81 18.22
N ILE A 276 10.14 -2.63 17.89
CA ILE A 276 9.11 -3.65 18.12
C ILE A 276 9.53 -4.97 17.44
N GLN A 277 10.07 -4.92 16.21
CA GLN A 277 10.55 -6.12 15.52
C GLN A 277 11.75 -6.74 16.23
N LEU A 278 12.71 -5.93 16.69
CA LEU A 278 13.91 -6.42 17.38
C LEU A 278 13.56 -7.08 18.72
N ILE A 279 12.58 -6.52 19.44
CA ILE A 279 12.05 -7.09 20.67
C ILE A 279 11.36 -8.42 20.39
N LEU A 280 10.56 -8.52 19.32
CA LEU A 280 9.91 -9.78 18.95
C LEU A 280 10.93 -10.87 18.63
N TYR A 281 11.97 -10.57 17.86
CA TYR A 281 13.05 -11.54 17.65
C TYR A 281 13.70 -11.96 18.97
N LYS A 282 13.93 -11.01 19.89
CA LYS A 282 14.53 -11.33 21.19
C LYS A 282 13.65 -12.28 22.00
N VAL A 283 12.34 -12.11 21.96
CA VAL A 283 11.38 -12.96 22.66
C VAL A 283 11.23 -14.34 21.99
N GLN A 284 11.21 -14.38 20.65
CA GLN A 284 11.00 -15.61 19.88
C GLN A 284 12.23 -16.51 19.88
N ILE A 285 13.40 -15.96 19.54
CA ILE A 285 14.60 -16.75 19.27
C ILE A 285 15.78 -16.40 20.18
N GLY A 286 15.64 -15.40 21.06
CA GLY A 286 16.72 -15.00 21.98
C GLY A 286 17.76 -14.06 21.38
N GLN A 287 17.62 -13.67 20.11
CA GLN A 287 18.51 -12.74 19.40
C GLN A 287 17.76 -11.46 19.00
N PHE A 288 18.43 -10.31 18.95
CA PHE A 288 17.78 -9.05 18.54
C PHE A 288 17.57 -8.93 17.03
N PHE A 289 18.19 -9.80 16.23
CA PHE A 289 18.09 -9.76 14.78
C PHE A 289 18.35 -11.13 14.18
N ILE A 290 17.54 -11.49 13.18
CA ILE A 290 17.73 -12.64 12.30
C ILE A 290 17.31 -12.24 10.89
N TYR A 291 18.02 -12.73 9.87
CA TYR A 291 17.57 -12.58 8.50
C TYR A 291 16.44 -13.57 8.22
N SER A 292 15.19 -13.13 8.41
CA SER A 292 14.03 -14.02 8.42
C SER A 292 13.65 -14.62 7.06
N TYR A 293 14.23 -14.10 5.98
CA TYR A 293 13.99 -14.50 4.60
C TYR A 293 15.02 -15.52 4.07
N GLU A 294 15.96 -15.98 4.92
CA GLU A 294 16.91 -17.06 4.64
C GLU A 294 17.64 -16.88 3.30
N ASP A 295 17.30 -17.69 2.29
CA ASP A 295 17.94 -17.69 0.96
C ASP A 295 17.38 -16.64 -0.02
N GLU A 296 16.27 -15.99 0.34
CA GLU A 296 15.66 -14.94 -0.48
C GLU A 296 16.45 -13.63 -0.32
N GLY A 297 16.73 -12.90 -1.40
CA GLY A 297 17.53 -11.66 -1.30
C GLY A 297 17.48 -10.76 -2.52
N PHE A 298 18.37 -9.76 -2.56
CA PHE A 298 18.51 -8.83 -3.69
C PHE A 298 19.69 -9.17 -4.59
N ASN A 299 19.44 -9.25 -5.90
CA ASN A 299 20.43 -9.31 -6.96
C ASN A 299 20.55 -7.93 -7.66
N PHE A 300 21.32 -7.04 -7.04
CA PHE A 300 21.52 -5.67 -7.56
C PHE A 300 22.35 -5.61 -8.85
N LEU A 301 23.15 -6.64 -9.14
CA LEU A 301 24.01 -6.70 -10.33
C LEU A 301 23.25 -7.17 -11.58
N ASN A 302 22.19 -7.98 -11.40
CA ASN A 302 21.35 -8.46 -12.48
C ASN A 302 19.87 -8.14 -12.21
N PRO A 303 19.48 -6.84 -12.24
CA PRO A 303 18.09 -6.42 -12.02
C PRO A 303 17.20 -6.82 -13.20
N GLU A 304 16.00 -7.29 -12.91
CA GLU A 304 15.02 -7.73 -13.91
C GLU A 304 14.17 -6.57 -14.45
N PHE A 305 14.84 -5.49 -14.87
CA PHE A 305 14.20 -4.19 -15.14
C PHE A 305 13.15 -4.25 -16.25
N PHE A 306 13.49 -4.81 -17.42
CA PHE A 306 12.55 -4.91 -18.54
C PHE A 306 11.40 -5.86 -18.22
N ASN A 307 11.70 -6.97 -17.55
CA ASN A 307 10.71 -7.95 -17.14
C ASN A 307 9.71 -7.35 -16.14
N PHE A 308 10.21 -6.63 -15.14
CA PHE A 308 9.39 -5.92 -14.17
C PHE A 308 8.43 -4.91 -14.80
N LEU A 309 8.83 -4.24 -15.90
CA LEU A 309 7.99 -3.25 -16.57
C LEU A 309 7.01 -3.86 -17.58
N PHE A 310 7.40 -4.90 -18.32
CA PHE A 310 6.69 -5.31 -19.55
C PHE A 310 6.40 -6.81 -19.67
N SER A 311 6.94 -7.66 -18.80
CA SER A 311 6.74 -9.11 -18.91
C SER A 311 5.27 -9.52 -18.79
N TYR A 312 4.89 -10.57 -19.52
CA TYR A 312 3.58 -11.22 -19.38
C TYR A 312 3.34 -11.83 -18.00
N LYS A 313 4.42 -12.15 -17.27
CA LYS A 313 4.31 -12.74 -15.94
C LYS A 313 3.65 -11.77 -14.95
N LYS A 314 4.23 -10.58 -14.75
CA LYS A 314 3.74 -9.53 -13.83
C LYS A 314 4.18 -8.10 -14.21
N GLY A 315 4.36 -7.80 -15.49
CA GLY A 315 4.86 -6.51 -15.96
C GLY A 315 3.96 -5.34 -15.57
N LEU A 316 4.55 -4.26 -15.04
CA LEU A 316 3.83 -3.09 -14.55
C LEU A 316 2.88 -2.49 -15.58
N TYR A 317 3.34 -2.23 -16.81
CA TYR A 317 2.53 -1.60 -17.84
C TYR A 317 1.50 -2.53 -18.47
N LEU A 318 1.68 -3.86 -18.36
CA LEU A 318 0.72 -4.83 -18.87
C LEU A 318 -0.52 -4.92 -17.97
N TYR A 319 -0.29 -5.03 -16.66
CA TYR A 319 -1.35 -5.18 -15.66
C TYR A 319 -1.85 -3.84 -15.10
N THR A 320 -1.10 -2.76 -15.30
CA THR A 320 -1.47 -1.38 -14.93
C THR A 320 -1.26 -0.40 -16.11
N PRO A 321 -1.97 -0.60 -17.23
CA PRO A 321 -1.74 0.16 -18.46
C PRO A 321 -2.09 1.64 -18.35
N VAL A 322 -2.90 2.06 -17.37
CA VAL A 322 -3.15 3.49 -17.11
C VAL A 322 -1.85 4.26 -16.84
N PHE A 323 -0.80 3.59 -16.35
CA PHE A 323 0.50 4.21 -16.16
C PHE A 323 1.16 4.62 -17.47
N ALA A 324 0.87 3.95 -18.58
CA ALA A 324 1.37 4.36 -19.89
C ALA A 324 0.86 5.77 -20.25
N ILE A 325 -0.43 6.06 -20.05
CA ILE A 325 -0.96 7.42 -20.25
C ILE A 325 -0.44 8.38 -19.16
N ALA A 326 -0.34 7.91 -17.92
CA ALA A 326 0.18 8.72 -16.81
C ALA A 326 1.62 9.21 -17.04
N THR A 327 2.44 8.49 -17.82
CA THR A 327 3.80 8.95 -18.16
C THR A 327 3.81 10.32 -18.84
N LEU A 328 2.78 10.64 -19.65
CA LEU A 328 2.61 11.96 -20.26
C LEU A 328 2.44 13.07 -19.21
N GLY A 329 1.99 12.73 -18.01
CA GLY A 329 1.91 13.66 -16.88
C GLY A 329 3.27 14.19 -16.44
N PHE A 330 4.34 13.39 -16.54
CA PHE A 330 5.69 13.85 -16.22
C PHE A 330 6.15 14.95 -17.18
N TRP A 331 5.77 14.91 -18.46
CA TRP A 331 6.08 15.98 -19.41
C TRP A 331 5.51 17.33 -18.97
N PHE A 332 4.25 17.38 -18.54
CA PHE A 332 3.65 18.60 -17.99
C PHE A 332 4.22 18.97 -16.63
N TRP A 333 4.64 17.98 -15.84
CA TRP A 333 5.33 18.22 -14.59
C TRP A 333 6.66 18.94 -14.83
N PHE A 334 7.47 18.48 -15.79
CA PHE A 334 8.73 19.11 -16.19
C PHE A 334 8.55 20.58 -16.58
N LYS A 335 7.53 20.88 -17.40
CA LYS A 335 7.25 22.24 -17.85
C LYS A 335 6.95 23.21 -16.71
N ASN A 336 6.31 22.74 -15.65
CA ASN A 336 5.86 23.60 -14.55
C ASN A 336 6.82 23.61 -13.35
N ARG A 337 7.50 22.48 -13.07
CA ARG A 337 8.36 22.29 -11.90
C ARG A 337 9.49 21.28 -12.21
N LEU A 338 10.53 21.73 -12.91
CA LEU A 338 11.66 20.89 -13.36
C LEU A 338 12.28 20.05 -12.23
N TRP A 339 12.72 20.68 -11.14
CA TRP A 339 13.33 19.97 -10.00
C TRP A 339 12.41 18.88 -9.41
N SER A 340 11.15 19.23 -9.21
CA SER A 340 10.10 18.36 -8.69
C SER A 340 9.88 17.14 -9.60
N ALA A 341 9.82 17.34 -10.92
CA ALA A 341 9.68 16.26 -11.89
C ALA A 341 10.93 15.36 -11.97
N MET A 342 12.14 15.96 -11.98
CA MET A 342 13.40 15.22 -12.01
C MET A 342 13.55 14.33 -10.77
N THR A 343 13.26 14.85 -9.59
CA THR A 343 13.33 14.08 -8.34
C THR A 343 12.26 13.02 -8.26
N ALA A 344 11.07 13.25 -8.83
CA ALA A 344 10.02 12.23 -8.93
C ALA A 344 10.42 11.05 -9.82
N ILE A 345 11.03 11.33 -10.98
CA ILE A 345 11.55 10.30 -11.89
C ILE A 345 12.74 9.58 -11.27
N ALA A 346 13.69 10.30 -10.68
CA ALA A 346 14.83 9.70 -10.00
C ALA A 346 14.36 8.75 -8.88
N PHE A 347 13.39 9.18 -8.08
CA PHE A 347 12.77 8.33 -7.06
C PHE A 347 12.12 7.08 -7.67
N LEU A 348 11.31 7.22 -8.73
CA LEU A 348 10.69 6.06 -9.38
C LEU A 348 11.72 5.10 -9.97
N LEU A 349 12.80 5.60 -10.58
CA LEU A 349 13.88 4.77 -11.11
C LEU A 349 14.59 4.00 -10.00
N ILE A 350 14.88 4.65 -8.86
CA ILE A 350 15.48 4.00 -7.68
C ILE A 350 14.51 2.96 -7.12
N ALA A 351 13.23 3.29 -6.96
CA ALA A 351 12.23 2.35 -6.48
C ALA A 351 12.09 1.14 -7.42
N ILE A 352 11.95 1.36 -8.73
CA ILE A 352 11.88 0.27 -9.72
C ILE A 352 13.16 -0.57 -9.67
N TYR A 353 14.34 0.04 -9.63
CA TYR A 353 15.63 -0.67 -9.54
C TYR A 353 15.70 -1.58 -8.31
N VAL A 354 15.40 -1.04 -7.13
CA VAL A 354 15.39 -1.84 -5.89
C VAL A 354 14.37 -2.97 -6.00
N LEU A 355 13.16 -2.70 -6.50
CA LEU A 355 12.11 -3.70 -6.56
C LEU A 355 12.37 -4.79 -7.62
N CYS A 356 12.93 -4.45 -8.77
CA CYS A 356 13.25 -5.45 -9.81
C CYS A 356 14.54 -6.23 -9.50
N SER A 357 15.32 -5.80 -8.50
CA SER A 357 16.47 -6.55 -7.98
C SER A 357 16.08 -7.64 -6.98
N TRP A 358 14.83 -7.75 -6.52
CA TRP A 358 14.44 -8.86 -5.64
C TRP A 358 14.54 -10.20 -6.40
N HIS A 359 15.05 -11.26 -5.75
CA HIS A 359 15.33 -12.57 -6.37
C HIS A 359 14.12 -13.11 -7.15
N VAL A 360 12.92 -12.91 -6.62
CA VAL A 360 11.64 -13.15 -7.29
C VAL A 360 11.04 -11.79 -7.68
N TRP A 361 11.53 -11.21 -8.77
CA TRP A 361 11.14 -9.86 -9.22
C TRP A 361 9.63 -9.71 -9.49
N TRP A 362 8.92 -10.82 -9.71
CA TRP A 362 7.47 -10.86 -9.90
C TRP A 362 6.67 -10.96 -8.59
N TYR A 363 7.36 -11.07 -7.45
CA TYR A 363 6.80 -11.07 -6.08
C TYR A 363 5.77 -12.17 -5.78
N GLY A 364 5.96 -13.35 -6.37
CA GLY A 364 5.16 -14.54 -6.12
C GLY A 364 3.76 -14.48 -6.75
N GLY A 365 2.82 -15.23 -6.18
CA GLY A 365 1.42 -15.21 -6.58
C GLY A 365 0.76 -13.86 -6.29
N GLY A 366 0.06 -13.31 -7.28
CA GLY A 366 -0.73 -12.08 -7.11
C GLY A 366 -1.13 -11.43 -8.45
N PHE A 367 -2.02 -10.44 -8.42
CA PHE A 367 -2.40 -9.68 -9.61
C PHE A 367 -1.43 -8.50 -9.87
N GLY A 368 -0.72 -8.53 -11.01
CA GLY A 368 0.23 -7.49 -11.42
C GLY A 368 1.37 -7.21 -10.44
N THR A 369 2.06 -6.09 -10.61
CA THR A 369 3.22 -5.69 -9.80
C THR A 369 2.81 -5.04 -8.47
N ARG A 370 2.34 -5.85 -7.50
CA ARG A 370 1.76 -5.37 -6.22
C ARG A 370 2.65 -4.45 -5.40
N VAL A 371 3.96 -4.65 -5.48
CA VAL A 371 4.92 -3.81 -4.75
C VAL A 371 4.97 -2.35 -5.19
N MET A 372 4.46 -2.04 -6.38
CA MET A 372 4.40 -0.65 -6.84
C MET A 372 3.30 0.15 -6.10
N ILE A 373 2.31 -0.51 -5.48
CA ILE A 373 1.21 0.13 -4.74
C ILE A 373 1.75 1.09 -3.68
N ASP A 374 2.84 0.70 -3.01
CA ASP A 374 3.51 1.48 -1.98
C ASP A 374 3.92 2.90 -2.45
N PHE A 375 4.14 3.05 -3.76
CA PHE A 375 4.66 4.26 -4.40
C PHE A 375 3.66 4.96 -5.34
N TYR A 376 2.38 4.60 -5.27
CA TYR A 376 1.31 5.20 -6.10
C TYR A 376 1.12 6.70 -5.91
N VAL A 377 1.65 7.27 -4.82
CA VAL A 377 1.70 8.72 -4.60
C VAL A 377 2.32 9.48 -5.77
N ILE A 378 3.30 8.91 -6.48
CA ILE A 378 3.94 9.59 -7.62
C ILE A 378 3.07 9.47 -8.87
N TRP A 379 2.51 8.29 -9.11
CA TRP A 379 1.65 8.03 -10.26
C TRP A 379 0.36 8.83 -10.20
N ILE A 380 -0.28 8.94 -9.03
CA ILE A 380 -1.48 9.75 -8.89
C ILE A 380 -1.18 11.25 -9.11
N LEU A 381 -0.02 11.75 -8.66
CA LEU A 381 0.41 13.12 -8.96
C LEU A 381 0.61 13.33 -10.46
N ALA A 382 1.25 12.40 -11.17
CA ALA A 382 1.42 12.48 -12.61
C ALA A 382 0.08 12.49 -13.36
N ILE A 383 -0.86 11.60 -13.00
CA ILE A 383 -2.22 11.58 -13.55
C ILE A 383 -2.93 12.91 -13.30
N ALA A 384 -2.87 13.41 -12.07
CA ALA A 384 -3.54 14.66 -11.68
C ALA A 384 -2.99 15.86 -12.45
N ILE A 385 -1.67 15.98 -12.56
CA ILE A 385 -1.00 17.05 -13.30
C ILE A 385 -1.38 17.00 -14.78
N LEU A 386 -1.42 15.80 -15.39
CA LEU A 386 -1.86 15.61 -16.78
C LEU A 386 -3.29 16.13 -17.00
N LEU A 387 -4.24 15.70 -16.17
CA LEU A 387 -5.65 16.10 -16.25
C LEU A 387 -5.85 17.60 -15.99
N ASN A 388 -4.96 18.22 -15.21
CA ASN A 388 -5.00 19.65 -14.93
C ASN A 388 -4.44 20.49 -16.08
N ALA A 389 -3.42 19.99 -16.78
CA ALA A 389 -2.76 20.71 -17.85
C ALA A 389 -3.55 20.68 -19.18
N ILE A 390 -4.22 19.56 -19.50
CA ILE A 390 -4.86 19.37 -20.80
C ILE A 390 -6.31 19.89 -20.81
N LYS A 391 -6.70 20.55 -21.92
CA LYS A 391 -8.04 21.13 -22.15
C LYS A 391 -8.65 20.68 -23.49
N GLY A 392 -9.94 20.95 -23.68
CA GLY A 392 -10.64 20.76 -24.96
C GLY A 392 -10.68 19.30 -25.46
N LYS A 393 -10.54 19.10 -26.77
CA LYS A 393 -10.62 17.77 -27.42
C LYS A 393 -9.58 16.76 -26.91
N TYR A 394 -8.36 17.22 -26.60
CA TYR A 394 -7.30 16.37 -26.07
C TYR A 394 -7.63 15.87 -24.67
N ARG A 395 -8.28 16.70 -23.84
CA ARG A 395 -8.73 16.28 -22.50
C ARG A 395 -9.76 15.16 -22.59
N LYS A 396 -10.71 15.30 -23.52
CA LYS A 396 -11.71 14.25 -23.79
C LYS A 396 -11.02 12.95 -24.20
N ALA A 397 -10.07 13.01 -25.16
CA ALA A 397 -9.32 11.84 -25.60
C ALA A 397 -8.54 11.16 -24.45
N ILE A 398 -7.87 11.92 -23.59
CA ILE A 398 -7.13 11.39 -22.43
C ILE A 398 -8.09 10.73 -21.43
N ILE A 399 -9.22 11.37 -21.12
CA ILE A 399 -10.23 10.78 -20.22
C ILE A 399 -10.80 9.49 -20.83
N THR A 400 -11.15 9.49 -22.12
CA THR A 400 -11.62 8.29 -22.82
C THR A 400 -10.58 7.18 -22.78
N GLY A 401 -9.30 7.49 -23.04
CA GLY A 401 -8.20 6.53 -22.95
C GLY A 401 -8.07 5.94 -21.55
N PHE A 402 -8.10 6.77 -20.51
CA PHE A 402 -8.11 6.28 -19.12
C PHE A 402 -9.33 5.39 -18.84
N THR A 403 -10.53 5.78 -19.28
CA THR A 403 -11.74 4.97 -19.08
C THR A 403 -11.60 3.59 -19.73
N ILE A 404 -11.14 3.52 -20.98
CA ILE A 404 -10.94 2.23 -21.68
C ILE A 404 -9.93 1.35 -20.92
N LEU A 405 -8.81 1.94 -20.49
CA LEU A 405 -7.78 1.18 -19.77
C LEU A 405 -8.23 0.76 -18.36
N VAL A 406 -9.03 1.57 -17.67
CA VAL A 406 -9.67 1.19 -16.41
C VAL A 406 -10.60 0.00 -16.62
N LEU A 407 -11.47 0.05 -17.64
CA LEU A 407 -12.37 -1.07 -17.95
C LEU A 407 -11.58 -2.34 -18.30
N PHE A 408 -10.48 -2.20 -19.04
CA PHE A 408 -9.59 -3.31 -19.37
C PHE A 408 -8.92 -3.91 -18.12
N THR A 409 -8.41 -3.08 -17.19
CA THR A 409 -7.84 -3.57 -15.92
C THR A 409 -8.89 -4.26 -15.05
N GLN A 410 -10.12 -3.74 -15.01
CA GLN A 410 -11.21 -4.39 -14.29
C GLN A 410 -11.60 -5.73 -14.94
N TYR A 411 -11.59 -5.81 -16.28
CA TYR A 411 -11.80 -7.07 -16.99
C TYR A 411 -10.74 -8.10 -16.61
N GLN A 412 -9.46 -7.73 -16.66
CA GLN A 412 -8.36 -8.61 -16.22
C GLN A 412 -8.48 -9.01 -14.74
N THR A 413 -8.93 -8.10 -13.88
CA THR A 413 -9.18 -8.41 -12.46
C THR A 413 -10.25 -9.49 -12.32
N CYS A 414 -11.32 -9.43 -13.12
CA CYS A 414 -12.34 -10.48 -13.18
C CYS A 414 -11.78 -11.79 -13.72
N GLN A 415 -10.96 -11.77 -14.78
CA GLN A 415 -10.32 -12.98 -15.29
C GLN A 415 -9.41 -13.63 -14.24
N TYR A 416 -8.63 -12.82 -13.53
CA TYR A 416 -7.77 -13.28 -12.45
C TYR A 416 -8.57 -13.92 -11.31
N ARG A 417 -9.67 -13.30 -10.89
CA ARG A 417 -10.56 -13.82 -9.84
C ARG A 417 -11.15 -15.20 -10.18
N HIS A 418 -11.43 -15.46 -11.46
CA HIS A 418 -11.93 -16.77 -11.90
C HIS A 418 -10.80 -17.72 -12.35
N SER A 419 -9.55 -17.42 -11.95
CA SER A 419 -8.37 -18.22 -12.27
C SER A 419 -8.12 -18.44 -13.77
N ILE A 420 -8.68 -17.57 -14.62
CA ILE A 420 -8.42 -17.56 -16.08
C ILE A 420 -7.01 -17.01 -16.33
N ILE A 421 -6.66 -15.91 -15.66
CA ILE A 421 -5.27 -15.47 -15.57
C ILE A 421 -4.68 -16.17 -14.34
N HIS A 422 -3.74 -17.07 -14.57
CA HIS A 422 -3.07 -17.81 -13.50
C HIS A 422 -2.26 -16.88 -12.58
N TRP A 423 -2.19 -17.24 -11.29
CA TRP A 423 -1.59 -16.38 -10.27
C TRP A 423 -0.07 -16.29 -10.34
N ASP A 424 0.61 -17.26 -10.95
CA ASP A 424 2.06 -17.27 -11.17
C ASP A 424 2.43 -17.83 -12.56
N GLY A 425 3.64 -17.57 -13.04
CA GLY A 425 4.24 -18.35 -14.14
C GLY A 425 3.78 -18.03 -15.56
N LEU A 426 2.88 -17.07 -15.76
CA LEU A 426 2.30 -16.80 -17.09
C LEU A 426 3.33 -16.47 -18.17
N THR A 427 3.30 -17.24 -19.25
CA THR A 427 4.04 -17.00 -20.50
C THR A 427 3.24 -16.09 -21.45
N SER A 428 3.88 -15.60 -22.52
CA SER A 428 3.19 -14.82 -23.55
C SER A 428 2.07 -15.62 -24.22
N THR A 429 2.32 -16.90 -24.53
CA THR A 429 1.33 -17.78 -25.18
C THR A 429 0.10 -17.93 -24.30
N GLU A 430 0.31 -18.31 -23.03
CA GLU A 430 -0.80 -18.48 -22.07
C GLU A 430 -1.58 -17.18 -21.86
N TYR A 431 -0.91 -16.02 -21.82
CA TYR A 431 -1.58 -14.72 -21.70
C TYR A 431 -2.53 -14.46 -22.87
N TRP A 432 -2.08 -14.72 -24.10
CA TRP A 432 -2.87 -14.49 -25.30
C TRP A 432 -3.97 -15.54 -25.49
N ASP A 433 -3.76 -16.78 -25.06
CA ASP A 433 -4.79 -17.84 -25.08
C ASP A 433 -5.99 -17.49 -24.20
N VAL A 434 -5.77 -16.73 -23.13
CA VAL A 434 -6.82 -16.28 -22.22
C VAL A 434 -7.19 -14.81 -22.40
N PHE A 435 -6.59 -14.11 -23.37
CA PHE A 435 -6.79 -12.67 -23.54
C PHE A 435 -8.25 -12.36 -23.84
N LEU A 436 -8.85 -11.55 -22.97
CA LEU A 436 -10.27 -11.21 -23.03
C LEU A 436 -11.23 -12.41 -23.04
N LYS A 437 -10.80 -13.62 -22.68
CA LYS A 437 -11.66 -14.79 -22.51
C LYS A 437 -12.72 -14.53 -21.41
N PRO A 438 -14.01 -14.75 -21.69
CA PRO A 438 -15.08 -14.55 -20.72
C PRO A 438 -15.07 -15.62 -19.62
N TRP A 439 -15.74 -15.34 -18.51
CA TRP A 439 -15.83 -16.19 -17.30
C TRP A 439 -17.25 -16.68 -16.99
N PHE A 440 -18.17 -16.56 -17.95
CA PHE A 440 -19.57 -17.00 -17.82
C PHE A 440 -19.83 -18.33 -18.52
#